data_AF-Q24GN5-F1
#
_entry.id   AF-Q24GN5-F1
#
_cell.length_a   1.000
_cell.length_b   1.000
_cell.length_c   1.000
_cell.angle_alpha   90.00
_cell.angle_beta   90.00
_cell.angle_gamma   90.00
#
_symmetry.space_group_name_H-M   'P 1'
#
loop_
_entity.id
_entity.type
_entity.pdbx_description
1 polymer ?
#
loop_
_entity_poly.entity_id
_entity_poly.type
_entity_poly.pdbx_seq_one_letter_code
_entity_poly.pdbx_strand_id
1 'polypeptide(L)'
;MANIEKSAKDKDELIEELQEQIEILQSQALSFEKQIELQQQTIQQQEETILLLKETNLILKQSAQIKDQTILQMEQDNNTINSQSENNLSKDEKQFIIESQKRTIQSLENSILLQEQTILNQEITLKNKEETKRLEQQSNKKLEKQLQLSQQKNKELLDKINLLEMEVKSLKQNTIITK
;
A
#
# COMPACT_ATOMS: atom_id res chain seq x y z
N MET A 1 -40.96 35.12 36.41
CA MET A 1 -40.79 33.65 36.48
C MET A 1 -40.97 32.98 35.12
N ALA A 2 -42.08 33.20 34.40
CA ALA A 2 -42.34 32.54 33.09
C ALA A 2 -41.22 32.67 32.04
N ASN A 3 -40.55 33.83 31.95
CA ASN A 3 -39.44 34.01 30.99
C ASN A 3 -38.16 33.23 31.35
N ILE A 4 -37.89 33.00 32.64
CA ILE A 4 -36.69 32.27 33.09
C ILE A 4 -36.91 30.76 32.89
N GLU A 5 -38.10 30.26 33.24
CA GLU A 5 -38.48 28.86 33.02
C GLU A 5 -38.50 28.52 31.53
N LYS A 6 -39.04 29.40 30.68
CA LYS A 6 -38.99 29.25 29.23
C LYS A 6 -37.54 29.21 28.72
N SER A 7 -36.70 30.16 29.14
CA SER A 7 -35.30 30.20 28.70
C SER A 7 -34.48 28.99 29.15
N ALA A 8 -34.76 28.41 30.32
CA ALA A 8 -34.11 27.17 30.76
C ALA A 8 -34.57 25.97 29.91
N LYS A 9 -35.87 25.87 29.60
CA LYS A 9 -36.42 24.82 28.74
C LYS A 9 -35.87 24.86 27.32
N ASP A 10 -35.80 26.04 26.72
CA ASP A 10 -35.25 26.22 25.36
C ASP A 10 -33.77 25.78 25.29
N LYS A 11 -33.00 25.97 26.37
CA LYS A 11 -31.60 25.50 26.45
C LYS A 11 -31.49 23.99 26.71
N ASP A 12 -32.39 23.42 27.51
CA ASP A 12 -32.45 21.97 27.73
C ASP A 12 -32.77 21.24 26.39
N GLU A 13 -33.70 21.77 25.58
CA GLU A 13 -33.99 21.25 24.23
C GLU A 13 -32.77 21.36 23.29
N LEU A 14 -32.05 22.49 23.32
CA LEU A 14 -30.82 22.63 22.53
C LEU A 14 -29.71 21.67 22.97
N ILE A 15 -29.60 21.35 24.26
CA ILE A 15 -28.64 20.35 24.74
C ILE A 15 -28.95 18.98 24.15
N GLU A 16 -30.22 18.56 24.13
CA GLU A 16 -30.67 17.29 23.55
C GLU A 16 -30.32 17.20 22.05
N GLU A 17 -30.59 18.26 21.28
CA GLU A 17 -30.22 18.33 19.86
C GLU A 17 -28.70 18.22 19.62
N LEU A 18 -27.88 18.83 20.50
CA LEU A 18 -26.42 18.76 20.39
C LEU A 18 -25.89 17.38 20.79
N GLN A 19 -26.53 16.70 21.75
CA GLN A 19 -26.20 15.33 22.14
C GLN A 19 -26.46 14.35 20.98
N GLU A 20 -27.59 14.47 20.30
CA GLU A 20 -27.89 13.66 19.10
C GLU A 20 -26.83 13.88 18.00
N GLN A 21 -26.41 15.12 17.77
CA GLN A 21 -25.33 15.42 16.81
C GLN A 21 -23.99 14.77 17.19
N ILE A 22 -23.66 14.72 18.48
CA ILE A 22 -22.44 14.03 18.96
C ILE A 22 -22.53 12.53 18.68
N GLU A 23 -23.65 11.88 18.98
CA GLU A 23 -23.84 10.44 18.72
C GLU A 23 -23.65 10.09 17.24
N ILE A 24 -24.19 10.93 16.35
CA ILE A 24 -24.02 10.78 14.90
C ILE A 24 -22.54 10.90 14.51
N LEU A 25 -21.84 11.93 14.98
CA LEU A 25 -20.42 12.15 14.67
C LEU A 25 -19.51 11.07 15.26
N GLN A 26 -19.82 10.56 16.46
CA GLN A 26 -19.13 9.42 17.06
C GLN A 26 -19.31 8.15 16.22
N SER A 27 -20.53 7.87 15.75
CA SER A 27 -20.81 6.74 14.86
C SER A 27 -20.05 6.86 13.54
N GLN A 28 -19.95 8.07 12.98
CA GLN A 28 -19.13 8.33 11.78
C GLN A 28 -17.64 8.14 12.05
N ALA A 29 -17.13 8.60 13.19
CA ALA A 29 -15.74 8.42 13.59
C ALA A 29 -15.37 6.93 13.67
N LEU A 30 -16.18 6.11 14.34
CA LEU A 30 -16.00 4.66 14.41
C LEU A 30 -15.99 4.00 13.02
N SER A 31 -16.87 4.47 12.12
CA SER A 31 -16.88 4.00 10.73
C SER A 31 -15.57 4.34 10.00
N PHE A 32 -15.04 5.55 10.17
CA PHE A 32 -13.77 5.94 9.56
C PHE A 32 -12.59 5.16 10.12
N GLU A 33 -12.54 4.96 11.44
CA GLU A 33 -11.51 4.14 12.10
C GLU A 33 -11.47 2.72 11.52
N LYS A 34 -12.62 2.08 11.39
CA LYS A 34 -12.71 0.74 10.79
C LYS A 34 -12.26 0.72 9.33
N GLN A 35 -12.60 1.74 8.54
CA GLN A 35 -12.15 1.83 7.15
C GLN A 35 -10.63 2.02 7.04
N ILE A 36 -10.05 2.84 7.92
CA ILE A 36 -8.59 3.07 7.98
C ILE A 36 -7.88 1.75 8.34
N GLU A 37 -8.36 1.03 9.34
CA GLU A 37 -7.80 -0.27 9.75
C GLU A 37 -7.78 -1.28 8.58
N LEU A 38 -8.90 -1.43 7.87
CA LEU A 38 -9.01 -2.33 6.72
C LEU A 38 -8.06 -1.93 5.58
N GLN A 39 -7.94 -0.63 5.29
CA GLN A 39 -7.01 -0.15 4.27
C GLN A 39 -5.54 -0.34 4.70
N GLN A 40 -5.22 -0.18 5.98
CA GLN A 40 -3.87 -0.46 6.49
C GLN A 40 -3.49 -1.94 6.36
N GLN A 41 -4.41 -2.85 6.68
CA GLN A 41 -4.19 -4.30 6.47
C GLN A 41 -3.97 -4.61 4.98
N THR A 42 -4.73 -3.98 4.09
CA THR A 42 -4.57 -4.14 2.63
C THR A 42 -3.19 -3.67 2.17
N ILE A 43 -2.75 -2.49 2.64
CA ILE A 43 -1.42 -1.94 2.33
C ILE A 43 -0.30 -2.89 2.80
N GLN A 44 -0.41 -3.46 4.00
CA GLN A 44 0.59 -4.41 4.53
C GLN A 44 0.70 -5.67 3.66
N GLN A 45 -0.44 -6.27 3.27
CA GLN A 45 -0.44 -7.43 2.37
C GLN A 45 0.16 -7.11 1.00
N GLN A 46 -0.09 -5.91 0.49
CA GLN A 46 0.54 -5.44 -0.75
C GLN A 46 2.05 -5.27 -0.61
N GLU A 47 2.53 -4.75 0.52
CA GLU A 47 3.96 -4.61 0.81
C GLU A 47 4.68 -5.95 0.80
N GLU A 48 4.13 -6.97 1.45
CA GLU A 48 4.67 -8.34 1.44
C GLU A 48 4.73 -8.90 0.02
N THR A 49 3.66 -8.71 -0.76
CA THR A 49 3.60 -9.17 -2.15
C THR A 49 4.65 -8.47 -3.04
N ILE A 50 4.81 -7.16 -2.87
CA ILE A 50 5.80 -6.36 -3.61
C ILE A 50 7.22 -6.84 -3.27
N LEU A 51 7.50 -7.14 -2.00
CA LEU A 51 8.80 -7.63 -1.56
C LEU A 51 9.13 -8.97 -2.23
N LEU A 52 8.21 -9.93 -2.21
CA LEU A 52 8.39 -11.25 -2.84
C LEU A 52 8.62 -11.14 -4.36
N LEU A 53 7.88 -10.26 -5.03
CA LEU A 53 8.07 -10.01 -6.46
C LEU A 53 9.43 -9.39 -6.76
N LYS A 54 9.93 -8.47 -5.92
CA LYS A 54 11.27 -7.88 -6.06
C LYS A 54 12.36 -8.93 -5.91
N GLU A 55 12.23 -9.82 -4.92
CA GLU A 55 13.17 -10.93 -4.70
C GLU A 55 13.17 -11.91 -5.89
N THR A 56 11.98 -12.30 -6.36
CA THR A 56 11.83 -13.18 -7.53
C THR A 56 12.49 -12.58 -8.77
N ASN A 57 12.27 -11.28 -9.03
CA ASN A 57 12.90 -10.57 -10.13
C ASN A 57 14.43 -10.54 -10.03
N LEU A 58 14.97 -10.36 -8.82
CA LEU A 58 16.41 -10.38 -8.60
C LEU A 58 17.01 -11.75 -8.93
N ILE A 59 16.36 -12.83 -8.49
CA ILE A 59 16.80 -14.21 -8.79
C ILE A 59 16.78 -14.48 -10.30
N LEU A 60 15.73 -14.05 -11.00
CA LEU A 60 15.64 -14.20 -12.46
C LEU A 60 16.77 -13.44 -13.18
N LYS A 61 17.07 -12.20 -12.76
CA LYS A 61 18.17 -11.41 -13.31
C LYS A 61 19.53 -12.09 -13.10
N GLN A 62 19.76 -12.62 -11.89
CA GLN A 62 20.99 -13.39 -11.59
C GLN A 62 21.09 -14.67 -12.44
N SER A 63 19.98 -15.39 -12.62
CA SER A 63 19.93 -16.58 -13.46
C SER A 63 20.25 -16.28 -14.92
N ALA A 64 19.73 -15.17 -15.48
CA ALA A 64 20.05 -14.73 -16.83
C ALA A 64 21.54 -14.41 -16.98
N GLN A 65 22.11 -13.65 -16.03
CA GLN A 65 23.53 -13.31 -16.02
C GLN A 65 24.46 -14.54 -15.99
N ILE A 66 24.11 -15.59 -15.24
CA ILE A 66 24.87 -16.85 -15.23
C ILE A 66 24.83 -17.54 -16.60
N LYS A 67 23.68 -17.51 -17.28
CA LYS A 67 23.55 -18.07 -18.63
C LYS A 67 24.36 -17.27 -19.65
N ASP A 68 24.35 -15.94 -19.57
CA ASP A 68 25.20 -15.08 -20.41
C ASP A 68 26.68 -15.42 -20.24
N GLN A 69 27.15 -15.57 -19.00
CA GLN A 69 28.53 -15.99 -18.72
C GLN A 69 28.84 -17.38 -19.29
N THR A 70 27.88 -18.30 -19.21
CA THR A 70 28.01 -19.65 -19.78
C THR A 70 28.12 -19.60 -21.30
N ILE A 71 27.32 -18.76 -21.97
CA ILE A 71 27.39 -18.54 -23.42
C ILE A 71 28.78 -18.01 -23.79
N LEU A 72 29.24 -16.94 -23.11
CA LEU A 72 30.55 -16.35 -23.37
C LEU A 72 31.70 -17.36 -23.24
N GLN A 73 31.64 -18.25 -22.24
CA GLN A 73 32.64 -19.31 -22.09
C GLN A 73 32.60 -20.31 -23.25
N MET A 74 31.41 -20.76 -23.65
CA MET A 74 31.26 -21.69 -24.78
C MET A 74 31.75 -21.05 -26.09
N GLU A 75 31.54 -19.76 -26.29
CA GLU A 75 32.07 -19.03 -27.45
C GLU A 75 33.60 -18.96 -27.45
N GLN A 76 34.22 -18.75 -26.29
CA GLN A 76 35.68 -18.79 -26.15
C GLN A 76 36.25 -20.18 -26.41
N ASP A 77 35.60 -21.23 -25.90
CA ASP A 77 35.98 -22.63 -26.11
C ASP A 77 35.92 -22.97 -27.61
N ASN A 78 34.84 -22.59 -28.29
CA ASN A 78 34.67 -22.74 -29.74
C ASN A 78 35.84 -22.09 -30.52
N ASN A 79 36.19 -20.85 -30.17
CA ASN A 79 37.29 -20.13 -30.80
C ASN A 79 38.64 -20.82 -30.57
N THR A 80 38.84 -21.39 -29.38
CA THR A 80 40.05 -22.14 -29.01
C THR A 80 40.17 -23.44 -29.81
N ILE A 81 39.08 -24.21 -29.92
CA ILE A 81 39.02 -25.45 -30.72
C ILE A 81 39.37 -25.15 -32.19
N ASN A 82 38.89 -24.03 -32.72
CA ASN A 82 39.09 -23.65 -34.11
C ASN A 82 40.52 -23.14 -34.40
N SER A 83 41.20 -22.54 -33.42
CA SER A 83 42.53 -21.94 -33.58
C SER A 83 43.70 -22.87 -33.27
N GLN A 84 43.51 -23.97 -32.51
CA GLN A 84 44.59 -24.91 -32.19
C GLN A 84 44.80 -25.98 -33.28
N SER A 85 45.98 -25.97 -33.91
CA SER A 85 46.44 -26.98 -34.87
C SER A 85 46.95 -28.28 -34.21
N GLU A 86 47.22 -28.30 -32.91
CA GLU A 86 47.84 -29.43 -32.20
C GLU A 86 46.86 -30.37 -31.48
N ASN A 87 45.54 -30.13 -31.58
CA ASN A 87 44.56 -31.04 -30.99
C ASN A 87 44.47 -32.35 -31.78
N ASN A 88 44.50 -33.49 -31.09
CA ASN A 88 44.33 -34.85 -31.64
C ASN A 88 42.98 -35.12 -32.33
N LEU A 89 42.11 -34.11 -32.44
CA LEU A 89 40.79 -34.20 -33.06
C LEU A 89 40.89 -33.91 -34.56
N SER A 90 40.20 -34.75 -35.34
CA SER A 90 39.97 -34.53 -36.76
C SER A 90 39.12 -33.27 -37.01
N LYS A 91 39.14 -32.79 -38.25
CA LYS A 91 38.34 -31.63 -38.67
C LYS A 91 36.84 -31.84 -38.43
N ASP A 92 36.34 -33.05 -38.69
CA ASP A 92 34.92 -33.39 -38.56
C ASP A 92 34.50 -33.44 -37.08
N GLU A 93 35.36 -33.96 -36.19
CA GLU A 93 35.11 -33.94 -34.74
C GLU A 93 35.07 -32.51 -34.17
N LYS A 94 36.00 -31.64 -34.60
CA LYS A 94 35.97 -30.22 -34.20
C LYS A 94 34.68 -29.54 -34.65
N GLN A 95 34.28 -29.75 -35.91
CA GLN A 95 33.05 -29.19 -36.45
C GLN A 95 31.81 -29.68 -35.68
N PHE A 96 31.77 -30.97 -35.35
CA PHE A 96 30.68 -31.55 -34.57
C PHE A 96 30.56 -30.91 -33.18
N ILE A 97 31.67 -30.74 -32.46
CA ILE A 97 31.68 -30.10 -31.14
C ILE A 97 31.16 -28.66 -31.26
N ILE A 98 31.67 -27.90 -32.25
CA ILE A 98 31.27 -26.50 -32.44
C ILE A 98 29.77 -26.39 -32.74
N GLU A 99 29.24 -27.22 -33.64
CA GLU A 99 27.80 -27.24 -33.94
C GLU A 99 26.95 -27.66 -32.75
N SER A 100 27.44 -28.59 -31.92
CA SER A 100 26.77 -28.97 -30.68
C SER A 100 26.72 -27.80 -29.69
N GLN A 101 27.84 -27.11 -29.47
CA GLN A 101 27.89 -25.94 -28.58
C GLN A 101 27.03 -24.78 -29.10
N LYS A 102 27.00 -24.53 -30.42
CA LYS A 102 26.11 -23.53 -31.02
C LYS A 102 24.64 -23.81 -30.73
N ARG A 103 24.19 -25.08 -30.82
CA ARG A 103 22.82 -25.45 -30.46
C ARG A 103 22.54 -25.20 -28.98
N THR A 104 23.50 -25.48 -28.09
CA THR A 104 23.37 -25.18 -26.66
C THR A 104 23.29 -23.67 -26.41
N ILE A 105 24.16 -22.87 -27.02
CA ILE A 105 24.16 -21.41 -26.94
C ILE A 105 22.79 -20.87 -27.37
N GLN A 106 22.30 -21.28 -28.54
CA GLN A 106 20.99 -20.85 -29.04
C GLN A 106 19.84 -21.22 -28.09
N SER A 107 19.92 -22.38 -27.44
CA SER A 107 18.94 -22.77 -26.41
C SER A 107 19.03 -21.90 -25.16
N LEU A 108 20.23 -21.50 -24.75
CA LEU A 108 20.44 -20.61 -23.61
C LEU A 108 19.94 -19.20 -23.93
N GLU A 109 20.26 -18.65 -25.10
CA GLU A 109 19.77 -17.35 -25.58
C GLU A 109 18.24 -17.29 -25.58
N ASN A 110 17.57 -18.30 -26.13
CA ASN A 110 16.11 -18.40 -26.09
C ASN A 110 15.57 -18.43 -24.65
N SER A 111 16.28 -19.11 -23.74
CA SER A 111 15.90 -19.17 -22.33
C SER A 111 16.06 -17.83 -21.62
N ILE A 112 17.11 -17.06 -21.95
CA ILE A 112 17.35 -15.71 -21.43
C ILE A 112 16.25 -14.77 -21.92
N LEU A 113 15.93 -14.77 -23.22
CA LEU A 113 14.86 -13.95 -23.79
C LEU A 113 13.52 -14.18 -23.08
N LEU A 114 13.18 -15.44 -22.79
CA LEU A 114 11.95 -15.77 -22.05
C LEU A 114 11.99 -15.26 -20.60
N GLN A 115 13.15 -15.33 -19.95
CA GLN A 115 13.33 -14.78 -18.61
C GLN A 115 13.23 -13.26 -18.60
N GLU A 116 13.83 -12.55 -19.57
CA GLU A 116 13.73 -11.10 -19.72
C GLU A 116 12.28 -10.66 -19.91
N GLN A 117 11.52 -11.36 -20.76
CA GLN A 117 10.09 -11.09 -20.91
C GLN A 117 9.31 -11.32 -19.61
N THR A 118 9.68 -12.34 -18.84
CA THR A 118 9.09 -12.62 -17.52
C THR A 118 9.40 -11.50 -16.54
N ILE A 119 10.65 -11.04 -16.47
CA ILE A 119 11.11 -9.93 -15.64
C ILE A 119 10.33 -8.66 -15.99
N LEU A 120 10.22 -8.32 -17.28
CA LEU A 120 9.50 -7.14 -17.74
C LEU A 120 8.03 -7.17 -17.29
N ASN A 121 7.36 -8.31 -17.43
CA ASN A 121 5.98 -8.49 -16.98
C ASN A 121 5.85 -8.33 -15.45
N GLN A 122 6.82 -8.84 -14.69
CA GLN A 122 6.86 -8.68 -13.24
C GLN A 122 7.14 -7.22 -12.83
N GLU A 123 7.99 -6.50 -13.54
CA GLU A 123 8.25 -5.08 -13.30
C GLU A 123 7.01 -4.21 -13.56
N ILE A 124 6.25 -4.50 -14.63
CA ILE A 124 4.96 -3.85 -14.88
C ILE A 124 3.98 -4.15 -13.74
N THR A 125 3.91 -5.42 -13.30
CA THR A 125 3.05 -5.84 -12.19
C THR A 125 3.43 -5.12 -10.88
N LEU A 126 4.72 -5.01 -10.60
CA LEU A 126 5.25 -4.28 -9.45
C LEU A 126 4.85 -2.80 -9.48
N LYS A 127 5.04 -2.14 -10.63
CA LYS A 127 4.67 -0.73 -10.80
C LYS A 127 3.17 -0.50 -10.56
N ASN A 128 2.32 -1.38 -11.08
CA ASN A 128 0.88 -1.30 -10.86
C ASN A 128 0.52 -1.48 -9.38
N LYS A 129 1.14 -2.45 -8.69
CA LYS A 129 0.94 -2.67 -7.25
C LYS A 129 1.41 -1.48 -6.42
N GLU A 130 2.56 -0.89 -6.73
CA GLU A 130 3.07 0.30 -6.05
C GLU A 130 2.12 1.51 -6.25
N GLU A 131 1.53 1.66 -7.42
CA GLU A 131 0.52 2.69 -7.68
C GLU A 131 -0.78 2.45 -6.90
N THR A 132 -1.30 1.22 -6.87
CA THR A 132 -2.47 0.87 -6.05
C THR A 132 -2.23 1.18 -4.57
N LYS A 133 -1.07 0.76 -4.03
CA LYS A 133 -0.65 1.08 -2.67
C LYS A 133 -0.62 2.59 -2.42
N ARG A 134 -0.08 3.37 -3.36
CA ARG A 134 -0.02 4.84 -3.25
C ARG A 134 -1.42 5.46 -3.18
N LEU A 135 -2.35 4.98 -3.99
CA LEU A 135 -3.74 5.45 -4.00
C LEU A 135 -4.46 5.10 -2.69
N GLU A 136 -4.28 3.89 -2.17
CA GLU A 136 -4.81 3.49 -0.86
C GLU A 136 -4.24 4.34 0.28
N GLN A 137 -2.95 4.63 0.28
CA GLN A 137 -2.34 5.54 1.26
C GLN A 137 -2.92 6.96 1.19
N GLN A 138 -3.23 7.46 -0.01
CA GLN A 138 -3.89 8.76 -0.17
C GLN A 138 -5.33 8.73 0.32
N SER A 139 -6.06 7.64 0.07
CA SER A 139 -7.40 7.41 0.60
C SER A 139 -7.38 7.42 2.14
N ASN A 140 -6.47 6.66 2.75
CA ASN A 140 -6.29 6.63 4.20
C ASN A 140 -6.03 8.00 4.80
N LYS A 141 -5.12 8.79 4.20
CA LYS A 141 -4.86 10.18 4.65
C LYS A 141 -6.10 11.07 4.59
N LYS A 142 -7.01 10.84 3.64
CA LYS A 142 -8.29 11.59 3.57
C LYS A 142 -9.23 11.15 4.69
N LEU A 143 -9.33 9.85 4.94
CA LEU A 143 -10.15 9.31 6.04
C LEU A 143 -9.62 9.79 7.40
N GLU A 144 -8.31 9.78 7.62
CA GLU A 144 -7.68 10.29 8.85
C GLU A 144 -8.04 11.76 9.10
N LYS A 145 -8.03 12.60 8.05
CA LYS A 145 -8.46 14.00 8.15
C LYS A 145 -9.94 14.14 8.48
N GLN A 146 -10.80 13.30 7.90
CA GLN A 146 -12.23 13.30 8.19
C GLN A 146 -12.50 12.86 9.63
N LEU A 147 -11.78 11.85 10.11
CA LEU A 147 -11.83 11.40 11.49
C LEU A 147 -11.41 12.51 12.45
N GLN A 148 -10.27 13.15 12.19
CA GLN A 148 -9.78 14.26 13.01
C GLN A 148 -10.78 15.43 13.06
N LEU A 149 -11.38 15.79 11.92
CA LEU A 149 -12.39 16.84 11.86
C LEU A 149 -13.66 16.48 12.64
N SER A 150 -14.12 15.23 12.53
CA SER A 150 -15.27 14.72 13.30
C SER A 150 -14.99 14.76 14.80
N GLN A 151 -13.82 14.30 15.23
CA GLN A 151 -13.38 14.32 16.62
C GLN A 151 -13.27 15.76 17.17
N GLN A 152 -12.72 16.70 16.39
CA GLN A 152 -12.66 18.11 16.76
C GLN A 152 -14.07 18.69 16.94
N LYS A 153 -14.98 18.44 15.99
CA LYS A 153 -16.35 18.93 16.07
C LYS A 153 -17.10 18.35 17.28
N ASN A 154 -16.90 17.07 17.59
CA ASN A 154 -17.43 16.46 18.80
C ASN A 154 -16.96 17.15 20.07
N LYS A 155 -15.67 17.50 20.14
CA LYS A 155 -15.13 18.26 21.27
C LYS A 155 -15.78 19.64 21.41
N GLU A 156 -15.90 20.37 20.30
CA GLU A 156 -16.54 21.69 20.29
C GLU A 156 -18.03 21.63 20.73
N LEU A 157 -18.76 20.61 20.27
CA LEU A 157 -20.15 20.38 20.70
C LEU A 157 -20.25 20.04 22.18
N LEU A 158 -19.34 19.20 22.69
CA LEU A 158 -19.30 18.83 24.10
C LEU A 158 -19.00 20.05 24.99
N ASP A 159 -18.04 20.89 24.59
CA ASP A 159 -17.74 22.14 25.30
C ASP A 159 -18.95 23.08 25.32
N LYS A 160 -19.72 23.15 24.23
CA LYS A 160 -20.96 23.93 24.14
C LYS A 160 -22.06 23.38 25.05
N ILE A 161 -22.24 22.07 25.12
CA ILE A 161 -23.19 21.42 26.03
C ILE A 161 -22.85 21.76 27.48
N ASN A 162 -21.58 21.58 27.88
CA ASN A 162 -21.13 21.87 29.23
C ASN A 162 -21.43 23.34 29.64
N LEU A 163 -21.23 24.29 28.72
CA LEU A 163 -21.56 25.69 28.96
C LEU A 163 -23.07 25.91 29.15
N LEU A 164 -23.90 25.32 28.27
CA LEU A 164 -25.35 25.42 28.36
C LEU A 164 -25.88 24.80 29.66
N GLU A 165 -25.34 23.65 30.08
CA GLU A 165 -25.69 23.00 31.34
C GLU A 165 -25.38 23.90 32.56
N MET A 166 -24.22 24.58 32.54
CA MET A 166 -23.88 25.55 33.58
C MET A 166 -24.86 26.74 33.61
N GLU A 167 -25.23 27.27 32.46
CA GLU A 167 -26.20 28.35 32.35
C GLU A 167 -27.58 27.93 32.84
N VAL A 168 -28.05 26.75 32.44
CA VAL A 168 -29.32 26.17 32.91
C VAL A 168 -29.31 26.02 34.42
N LYS A 169 -28.23 25.50 35.01
CA LYS A 169 -28.08 25.34 36.46
C LYS A 169 -28.19 26.68 37.18
N SER A 170 -27.54 27.73 36.66
CA SER A 170 -27.62 29.09 37.20
C SER A 170 -29.04 29.67 37.12
N LEU A 171 -29.72 29.52 35.98
CA LEU A 171 -31.11 29.97 35.80
C LEU A 171 -32.07 29.26 36.78
N LYS A 172 -31.91 27.95 36.96
CA LYS A 172 -32.70 27.15 37.91
C LYS A 172 -32.46 27.60 39.36
N GLN A 173 -31.22 27.90 39.75
CA GLN A 173 -30.90 28.43 41.09
C GLN A 173 -31.48 29.82 41.36
N ASN A 174 -31.37 30.75 40.40
CA ASN A 174 -31.94 32.10 40.54
C ASN A 174 -33.47 32.10 40.69
N THR A 175 -34.14 31.12 40.07
CA THR A 175 -35.59 30.92 40.20
C THR A 175 -36.01 30.42 41.58
N ILE A 176 -35.13 29.71 42.29
CA ILE A 176 -35.37 29.22 43.66
C ILE A 176 -35.20 30.35 44.69
N ILE A 177 -34.22 31.24 44.49
CA ILE A 177 -33.92 32.34 45.42
C ILE A 177 -34.96 33.48 45.34
N THR A 178 -35.69 33.60 44.23
CA THR A 178 -36.72 34.64 44.03
C THR A 178 -38.16 34.18 44.34
N LYS A 179 -38.34 32.98 44.90
CA LYS A 179 -39.60 32.47 45.47
C LYS A 179 -39.64 32.72 46.98
#